data_AF-A0A2P2M6Q4-F1
#
_entry.id   AF-A0A2P2M6Q4-F1
#
_cell.length_a   1.000
_cell.length_b   1.000
_cell.length_c   1.000
_cell.angle_alpha   90.00
_cell.angle_beta   90.00
_cell.angle_gamma   90.00
#
_symmetry.space_group_name_H-M   'P 1'
#
loop_
_entity.id
_entity.type
_entity.pdbx_description
1 polymer ?
#
loop_
_entity_poly.entity_id
_entity_poly.type
_entity_poly.pdbx_seq_one_letter_code
_entity_poly.pdbx_strand_id
1 'polypeptide(L)'
;MTGNEFGVWEVFLPNNADGSPPIPHGSRVKIRMETPSGFKDAIPAWIKFSVQAPGEIPYNGIYYDPPEEEKYVFKHPQPKKPKSLRIYESHVGMSSTEPMINTYANLRDDVLPRIKRLGYNAVQIMAIQEHSYYASFGYHVTNFFAPSSRFGTPDDLKSLIDKAHELGLLVLMDIVHR
;
A
#
# COMPACT_ATOMS: atom_id res chain seq x y z
N MET A 1 -18.60 2.66 -19.30
CA MET A 1 -17.74 1.47 -19.48
C MET A 1 -18.49 0.50 -20.37
N THR A 2 -17.78 -0.30 -21.15
CA THR A 2 -18.36 -1.35 -22.00
C THR A 2 -18.00 -2.70 -21.39
N GLY A 3 -18.98 -3.60 -21.24
CA GLY A 3 -18.76 -4.95 -20.71
C GLY A 3 -18.51 -5.96 -21.82
N ASN A 4 -17.60 -6.91 -21.60
CA ASN A 4 -17.39 -8.05 -22.50
C ASN A 4 -18.19 -9.30 -22.05
N GLU A 5 -18.09 -10.39 -22.83
CA GLU A 5 -18.79 -11.66 -22.58
C GLU A 5 -18.40 -12.35 -21.25
N PHE A 6 -17.25 -11.99 -20.68
CA PHE A 6 -16.75 -12.52 -19.41
C PHE A 6 -17.12 -11.63 -18.21
N GLY A 7 -17.92 -10.57 -18.41
CA GLY A 7 -18.31 -9.64 -17.36
C GLY A 7 -17.19 -8.67 -16.94
N VAL A 8 -16.14 -8.53 -17.75
CA VAL A 8 -15.10 -7.51 -17.54
C VAL A 8 -15.55 -6.20 -18.19
N TRP A 9 -15.47 -5.12 -17.43
CA TRP A 9 -15.85 -3.78 -17.87
C TRP A 9 -14.62 -2.93 -18.15
N GLU A 10 -14.60 -2.26 -19.29
CA GLU A 10 -13.50 -1.41 -19.72
C GLU A 10 -13.97 0.00 -20.11
N VAL A 11 -13.06 0.96 -20.01
CA VAL A 11 -13.25 2.32 -20.53
C VAL A 11 -11.89 2.88 -20.91
N PHE A 12 -11.84 3.56 -22.06
CA PHE A 12 -10.70 4.36 -22.45
C PHE A 12 -11.04 5.83 -22.20
N LEU A 13 -10.19 6.53 -21.46
CA LEU A 13 -10.27 7.97 -21.24
C LEU A 13 -9.07 8.62 -21.93
N PRO A 14 -9.26 9.43 -22.99
CA PRO A 14 -8.15 10.11 -23.63
C PRO A 14 -7.54 11.17 -22.70
N ASN A 15 -6.28 11.50 -22.95
CA ASN A 15 -5.65 12.63 -22.28
C ASN A 15 -6.40 13.94 -22.58
N ASN A 16 -6.25 14.90 -21.68
CA ASN A 16 -6.74 16.26 -21.88
C ASN A 16 -6.02 16.92 -23.08
N ALA A 17 -6.55 18.06 -23.54
CA ALA A 17 -5.99 18.78 -24.69
C ALA A 17 -4.51 19.22 -24.51
N ASP A 18 -4.08 19.39 -23.26
CA ASP A 18 -2.70 19.71 -22.87
C ASP A 18 -1.79 18.47 -22.73
N GLY A 19 -2.31 17.28 -22.99
CA GLY A 19 -1.60 16.01 -22.86
C GLY A 19 -1.61 15.39 -21.45
N SER A 20 -2.19 16.07 -20.45
CA SER A 20 -2.27 15.54 -19.08
C SER A 20 -3.28 14.39 -18.93
N PRO A 21 -3.10 13.49 -17.95
CA PRO A 21 -4.08 12.42 -17.68
C PRO A 21 -5.47 12.98 -17.31
N PRO A 22 -6.56 12.34 -17.74
CA PRO A 22 -7.92 12.81 -17.47
C PRO A 22 -8.33 12.64 -16.00
N ILE A 23 -7.61 11.80 -15.23
CA ILE A 23 -7.80 11.64 -13.79
C ILE A 23 -6.50 12.12 -13.12
N PRO A 24 -6.51 13.28 -12.46
CA PRO A 24 -5.33 13.78 -11.75
C PRO A 24 -4.89 12.83 -10.62
N HIS A 25 -3.58 12.73 -10.39
CA HIS A 25 -3.02 12.08 -9.21
C HIS A 25 -3.71 12.57 -7.92
N GLY A 26 -4.00 11.65 -7.00
CA GLY A 26 -4.62 11.98 -5.71
C GLY A 26 -6.15 12.16 -5.77
N SER A 27 -6.75 12.09 -6.95
CA SER A 27 -8.21 12.18 -7.10
C SER A 27 -8.91 11.00 -6.44
N ARG A 28 -10.06 11.27 -5.81
CA ARG A 28 -10.95 10.22 -5.29
C ARG A 28 -11.68 9.56 -6.45
N VAL A 29 -11.71 8.23 -6.45
CA VAL A 29 -12.36 7.43 -7.49
C VAL A 29 -13.23 6.32 -6.90
N LYS A 30 -14.36 6.07 -7.56
CA LYS A 30 -15.25 4.93 -7.32
C LYS A 30 -15.78 4.42 -8.64
N ILE A 31 -16.12 3.13 -8.68
CA ILE A 31 -16.92 2.55 -9.75
C ILE A 31 -18.39 2.72 -9.34
N ARG A 32 -19.19 3.30 -10.24
CA ARG A 32 -20.65 3.34 -10.11
C ARG A 32 -21.27 2.24 -10.96
N MET A 33 -22.13 1.45 -10.35
CA MET A 33 -22.87 0.37 -10.99
C MET A 33 -24.36 0.60 -10.83
N GLU A 34 -25.10 0.50 -11.94
CA GLU A 34 -26.55 0.41 -11.90
C GLU A 34 -26.94 -1.05 -11.72
N THR A 35 -27.69 -1.34 -10.65
CA THR A 35 -28.16 -2.69 -10.33
C THR A 35 -29.69 -2.72 -10.31
N PRO A 36 -30.34 -3.89 -10.36
CA PRO A 36 -31.80 -3.98 -10.19
C PRO A 36 -32.31 -3.36 -8.88
N SER A 37 -31.45 -3.27 -7.86
CA SER A 37 -31.74 -2.62 -6.57
C SER A 37 -31.37 -1.12 -6.50
N GLY A 38 -30.98 -0.52 -7.63
CA GLY A 38 -30.52 0.88 -7.71
C GLY A 38 -29.01 1.03 -7.86
N PHE A 39 -28.52 2.25 -7.73
CA PHE A 39 -27.10 2.56 -7.88
C PHE A 39 -26.26 2.08 -6.69
N LYS A 40 -25.08 1.53 -6.99
CA LYS A 40 -24.05 1.17 -6.00
C LYS A 40 -22.72 1.78 -6.40
N ASP A 41 -22.04 2.39 -5.43
CA ASP A 41 -20.68 2.90 -5.58
C ASP A 41 -19.71 2.01 -4.80
N ALA A 42 -18.62 1.60 -5.43
CA ALA A 42 -17.59 0.76 -4.82
C ALA A 42 -16.18 1.27 -5.14
N ILE A 43 -15.22 0.98 -4.25
CA ILE A 43 -13.80 1.18 -4.55
C ILE A 43 -13.39 0.15 -5.62
N PRO A 44 -12.62 0.54 -6.66
CA PRO A 44 -12.11 -0.43 -7.64
C PRO A 44 -11.34 -1.56 -6.95
N ALA A 45 -11.64 -2.81 -7.28
CA ALA A 45 -10.98 -3.98 -6.65
C ALA A 45 -9.45 -3.97 -6.81
N TRP A 46 -8.95 -3.32 -7.87
CA TRP A 46 -7.53 -3.17 -8.22
C TRP A 46 -6.94 -1.81 -7.83
N ILE A 47 -7.58 -1.08 -6.92
CA ILE A 47 -7.08 0.23 -6.48
C ILE A 47 -5.69 0.07 -5.84
N LYS A 48 -4.78 0.99 -6.15
CA LYS A 48 -3.40 0.99 -5.62
C LYS A 48 -3.24 1.77 -4.33
N PHE A 49 -4.24 2.58 -3.96
CA PHE A 49 -4.24 3.35 -2.73
C PHE A 49 -5.67 3.70 -2.33
N SER A 50 -5.97 3.66 -1.04
CA SER A 50 -7.29 4.05 -0.54
C SER A 50 -7.14 4.70 0.82
N VAL A 51 -7.89 5.77 1.06
CA VAL A 51 -7.76 6.58 2.29
C VAL A 51 -9.12 6.76 2.94
N GLN A 52 -9.14 6.69 4.27
CA GLN A 52 -10.24 7.18 5.08
C GLN A 52 -9.88 8.61 5.52
N ALA A 53 -10.60 9.60 4.98
CA ALA A 53 -10.35 10.98 5.35
C ALA A 53 -10.83 11.25 6.79
N PRO A 54 -10.22 12.21 7.52
CA PRO A 54 -10.67 12.58 8.85
C PRO A 54 -12.16 12.94 8.87
N GLY A 55 -12.92 12.33 9.78
CA GLY A 55 -14.37 12.54 9.91
C GLY A 55 -15.23 11.76 8.92
N GLU A 56 -14.65 11.02 7.96
CA GLU A 56 -15.40 10.14 7.08
C GLU A 56 -15.47 8.71 7.62
N ILE A 57 -16.66 8.11 7.58
CA ILE A 57 -16.83 6.69 7.85
C ILE A 57 -16.26 5.83 6.71
N PRO A 58 -16.64 6.04 5.43
CA PRO A 58 -16.16 5.17 4.36
C PRO A 58 -14.73 5.51 3.93
N TYR A 59 -14.03 4.48 3.45
CA TYR A 59 -12.82 4.67 2.65
C TYR A 59 -13.17 5.17 1.24
N ASN A 60 -12.21 5.83 0.61
CA ASN A 60 -12.26 6.22 -0.79
C ASN A 60 -11.06 5.64 -1.54
N GLY A 61 -11.27 5.15 -2.76
CA GLY A 61 -10.17 4.83 -3.65
C GLY A 61 -9.48 6.11 -4.09
N ILE A 62 -8.15 6.09 -4.15
CA ILE A 62 -7.34 7.20 -4.61
C ILE A 62 -6.64 6.77 -5.89
N TYR A 63 -6.81 7.54 -6.95
CA TYR A 63 -6.05 7.35 -8.18
C TYR A 63 -4.58 7.71 -7.92
N TYR A 64 -3.76 6.68 -7.75
CA TYR A 64 -2.36 6.83 -7.34
C TYR A 64 -1.42 6.64 -8.53
N ASP A 65 -1.11 7.78 -9.16
CA ASP A 65 -0.16 7.88 -10.26
C ASP A 65 0.71 9.15 -10.10
N PRO A 66 1.62 9.17 -9.11
CA PRO A 66 2.39 10.37 -8.79
C PRO A 66 3.21 10.83 -10.00
N PRO A 67 3.53 12.13 -10.13
CA PRO A 67 4.37 12.61 -11.21
C PRO A 67 5.78 12.00 -11.12
N GLU A 68 6.53 11.99 -12.22
CA GLU A 68 7.78 11.24 -12.32
C GLU A 68 8.83 11.68 -11.29
N GLU A 69 8.86 12.97 -10.97
CA GLU A 69 9.70 13.58 -9.95
C GLU A 69 9.38 13.16 -8.51
N GLU A 70 8.15 12.70 -8.25
CA GLU A 70 7.69 12.25 -6.93
C GLU A 70 7.73 10.72 -6.78
N LYS A 71 7.86 9.98 -7.89
CA LYS A 71 7.96 8.53 -7.86
C LYS A 71 9.24 8.10 -7.16
N TYR A 72 9.10 7.19 -6.20
CA TYR A 72 10.24 6.55 -5.60
C TYR A 72 10.90 5.57 -6.58
N VAL A 73 12.19 5.75 -6.80
CA VAL A 73 13.05 4.86 -7.59
C VAL A 73 13.94 4.07 -6.64
N PHE A 74 13.86 2.74 -6.71
CA PHE A 74 14.72 1.84 -5.94
C PHE A 74 16.19 2.06 -6.31
N LYS A 75 17.05 2.15 -5.29
CA LYS A 75 18.49 2.40 -5.45
C LYS A 75 19.32 1.18 -5.10
N HIS A 76 18.77 0.25 -4.32
CA HIS A 76 19.49 -0.88 -3.76
C HIS A 76 18.95 -2.21 -4.29
N PRO A 77 19.83 -3.11 -4.75
CA PRO A 77 19.40 -4.42 -5.22
C PRO A 77 18.92 -5.27 -4.03
N GLN A 78 18.06 -6.24 -4.32
CA GLN A 78 17.65 -7.21 -3.31
C GLN A 78 18.89 -7.94 -2.73
N PRO A 79 18.97 -8.11 -1.40
CA PRO A 79 20.04 -8.87 -0.77
C PRO A 79 20.09 -10.32 -1.27
N LYS A 80 21.30 -10.90 -1.30
CA LYS A 80 21.46 -12.33 -1.63
C LYS A 80 20.72 -13.20 -0.61
N LYS A 81 20.13 -14.28 -1.09
CA LYS A 81 19.49 -15.30 -0.23
C LYS A 81 20.49 -15.81 0.83
N PRO A 82 20.20 -15.68 2.14
CA PRO A 82 21.08 -16.17 3.19
C PRO A 82 20.97 -17.70 3.30
N LYS A 83 21.97 -18.32 3.94
CA LYS A 83 21.95 -19.76 4.23
C LYS A 83 20.85 -20.16 5.23
N SER A 84 20.52 -19.27 6.16
CA SER A 84 19.45 -19.44 7.15
C SER A 84 18.76 -18.10 7.39
N LEU A 85 17.45 -18.15 7.66
CA LEU A 85 16.66 -16.96 7.98
C LEU A 85 16.64 -16.72 9.49
N ARG A 86 16.86 -15.46 9.88
CA ARG A 86 16.59 -14.91 11.20
C ARG A 86 15.67 -13.73 10.95
N ILE A 87 14.38 -13.97 11.17
CA ILE A 87 13.29 -13.08 10.78
C ILE A 87 12.89 -12.25 12.00
N TYR A 88 12.88 -10.93 11.82
CA TYR A 88 12.24 -10.01 12.77
C TYR A 88 10.82 -9.74 12.27
N GLU A 89 9.81 -10.26 12.96
CA GLU A 89 8.41 -9.95 12.64
C GLU A 89 8.03 -8.58 13.20
N SER A 90 7.30 -7.80 12.40
CA SER A 90 7.01 -6.40 12.70
C SER A 90 5.66 -5.97 12.16
N HIS A 91 5.06 -4.99 12.85
CA HIS A 91 3.86 -4.30 12.44
C HIS A 91 4.15 -2.80 12.48
N VAL A 92 4.01 -2.12 11.34
CA VAL A 92 4.42 -0.72 11.17
C VAL A 92 3.73 0.18 12.20
N GLY A 93 2.40 0.15 12.27
CA GLY A 93 1.63 1.06 13.11
C GLY A 93 1.87 0.96 14.62
N MET A 94 2.44 -0.13 15.14
CA MET A 94 2.70 -0.34 16.58
C MET A 94 4.19 -0.31 16.91
N SER A 95 5.01 0.17 15.98
CA SER A 95 6.47 0.26 16.16
C SER A 95 6.93 1.54 16.87
N SER A 96 5.98 2.40 17.25
CA SER A 96 6.22 3.65 18.00
C SER A 96 6.34 3.37 19.51
N THR A 97 7.16 4.17 20.21
CA THR A 97 7.16 4.20 21.69
C THR A 97 6.01 5.04 22.25
N GLU A 98 5.48 5.96 21.44
CA GLU A 98 4.33 6.81 21.77
C GLU A 98 3.00 6.13 21.36
N PRO A 99 1.87 6.45 22.02
CA PRO A 99 0.55 5.88 21.73
C PRO A 99 -0.06 6.47 20.45
N MET A 100 0.63 6.27 19.32
CA MET A 100 0.24 6.73 17.99
C MET A 100 0.48 5.64 16.94
N ILE A 101 -0.19 5.78 15.80
CA ILE A 101 0.08 4.93 14.64
C ILE A 101 1.37 5.41 13.99
N ASN A 102 2.39 4.54 13.99
CA ASN A 102 3.68 4.87 13.40
C ASN A 102 3.64 4.80 11.86
N THR A 103 4.63 5.41 11.20
CA THR A 103 4.72 5.47 9.73
C THR A 103 5.73 4.49 9.15
N TYR A 104 5.65 4.25 7.84
CA TYR A 104 6.69 3.53 7.08
C TYR A 104 8.05 4.22 7.21
N ALA A 105 8.09 5.56 7.20
CA ALA A 105 9.32 6.34 7.37
C ALA A 105 9.95 6.14 8.76
N ASN A 106 9.13 6.07 9.83
CA ASN A 106 9.65 5.79 11.16
C ASN A 106 10.18 4.35 11.29
N LEU A 107 9.47 3.35 10.73
CA LEU A 107 10.01 1.98 10.71
C LEU A 107 11.34 1.93 9.93
N ARG A 108 11.42 2.67 8.82
CA ARG A 108 12.61 2.78 7.96
C ARG A 108 13.81 3.35 8.72
N ASP A 109 13.63 4.47 9.38
CA ASP A 109 14.74 5.25 9.94
C ASP A 109 15.11 4.83 11.37
N ASP A 110 14.13 4.43 12.17
CA ASP A 110 14.34 4.17 13.60
C ASP A 110 14.46 2.66 13.90
N VAL A 111 13.71 1.82 13.19
CA VAL A 111 13.55 0.41 13.54
C VAL A 111 14.45 -0.51 12.71
N LEU A 112 14.57 -0.31 11.40
CA LEU A 112 15.45 -1.13 10.56
C LEU A 112 16.93 -1.14 11.04
N PRO A 113 17.54 0.01 11.45
CA PRO A 113 18.90 -0.01 11.97
C PRO A 113 19.04 -0.85 13.25
N ARG A 114 18.01 -0.85 14.10
CA ARG A 114 17.96 -1.70 15.31
C ARG A 114 17.87 -3.18 14.92
N ILE A 115 16.99 -3.54 14.00
CA ILE A 115 16.84 -4.93 13.49
C ILE A 115 18.19 -5.43 12.97
N LYS A 116 18.87 -4.62 12.15
CA LYS A 116 20.20 -4.94 11.63
C LYS A 116 21.23 -5.15 12.73
N ARG A 117 21.30 -4.23 13.71
CA ARG A 117 22.24 -4.29 14.84
C ARG A 117 22.04 -5.55 15.70
N LEU A 118 20.79 -6.04 15.81
CA LEU A 118 20.45 -7.27 16.53
C LEU A 118 20.83 -8.56 15.77
N GLY A 119 21.32 -8.48 14.54
CA GLY A 119 21.83 -9.63 13.78
C GLY A 119 20.79 -10.40 12.96
N TYR A 120 19.56 -9.87 12.86
CA TYR A 120 18.55 -10.37 11.93
C TYR A 120 18.98 -10.12 10.48
N ASN A 121 18.49 -10.96 9.56
CA ASN A 121 18.79 -10.85 8.13
C ASN A 121 17.53 -10.79 7.25
N ALA A 122 16.35 -10.85 7.87
CA ALA A 122 15.08 -10.63 7.22
C ALA A 122 14.14 -9.90 8.17
N VAL A 123 13.22 -9.13 7.61
CA VAL A 123 12.09 -8.52 8.29
C VAL A 123 10.80 -9.05 7.67
N GLN A 124 9.89 -9.55 8.49
CA GLN A 124 8.52 -9.85 8.10
C GLN A 124 7.68 -8.64 8.48
N ILE A 125 6.95 -8.08 7.51
CA ILE A 125 6.11 -6.90 7.73
C ILE A 125 4.66 -7.31 7.55
N MET A 126 3.93 -7.25 8.66
CA MET A 126 2.51 -7.56 8.74
C MET A 126 1.66 -6.35 8.38
N ALA A 127 0.37 -6.60 8.10
CA ALA A 127 -0.65 -5.58 7.92
C ALA A 127 -0.37 -4.58 6.77
N ILE A 128 0.38 -5.00 5.74
CA ILE A 128 0.64 -4.18 4.55
C ILE A 128 -0.61 -4.03 3.69
N GLN A 129 -1.34 -5.11 3.39
CA GLN A 129 -2.59 -5.00 2.62
C GLN A 129 -3.60 -4.15 3.38
N GLU A 130 -4.26 -3.21 2.69
CA GLU A 130 -5.20 -2.30 3.33
C GLU A 130 -6.35 -3.07 4.01
N HIS A 131 -6.67 -2.63 5.23
CA HIS A 131 -7.65 -3.25 6.10
C HIS A 131 -8.38 -2.16 6.88
N SER A 132 -9.70 -2.03 6.72
CA SER A 132 -10.47 -0.95 7.35
C SER A 132 -10.53 -1.04 8.88
N TYR A 133 -10.44 -2.25 9.44
CA TYR A 133 -10.46 -2.47 10.88
C TYR A 133 -9.04 -2.65 11.44
N TYR A 134 -8.49 -1.61 12.06
CA TYR A 134 -7.11 -1.60 12.56
C TYR A 134 -6.81 -2.74 13.56
N ALA A 135 -7.75 -3.03 14.47
CA ALA A 135 -7.60 -4.10 15.45
C ALA A 135 -7.70 -5.53 14.84
N SER A 136 -7.94 -5.67 13.53
CA SER A 136 -7.80 -6.95 12.83
C SER A 136 -6.35 -7.41 12.67
N PHE A 137 -5.37 -6.55 13.00
CA PHE A 137 -3.94 -6.84 12.82
C PHE A 137 -3.55 -7.10 11.36
N GLY A 138 -4.33 -6.56 10.40
CA GLY A 138 -4.13 -6.78 8.97
C GLY A 138 -4.86 -7.99 8.39
N TYR A 139 -5.57 -8.77 9.22
CA TYR A 139 -6.21 -10.01 8.75
C TYR A 139 -7.57 -9.82 8.09
N HIS A 140 -8.20 -8.64 8.22
CA HIS A 140 -9.47 -8.31 7.54
C HIS A 140 -9.21 -7.35 6.38
N VAL A 141 -8.61 -7.86 5.30
CA VAL A 141 -8.22 -7.08 4.11
C VAL A 141 -9.47 -6.56 3.38
N THR A 142 -9.42 -5.28 3.00
CA THR A 142 -10.48 -4.62 2.21
C THR A 142 -10.03 -4.25 0.81
N ASN A 143 -8.78 -3.84 0.61
CA ASN A 143 -8.24 -3.47 -0.71
C ASN A 143 -6.90 -4.18 -0.93
N PHE A 144 -6.93 -5.31 -1.64
CA PHE A 144 -5.80 -6.26 -1.73
C PHE A 144 -4.52 -5.71 -2.37
N PHE A 145 -4.66 -4.73 -3.26
CA PHE A 145 -3.57 -4.10 -4.02
C PHE A 145 -3.12 -2.75 -3.45
N ALA A 146 -3.78 -2.27 -2.39
CA ALA A 146 -3.42 -1.03 -1.74
C ALA A 146 -2.58 -1.34 -0.49
N PRO A 147 -1.37 -0.76 -0.36
CA PRO A 147 -0.71 -0.73 0.94
C PRO A 147 -1.52 0.15 1.90
N SER A 148 -1.58 -0.24 3.17
CA SER A 148 -2.33 0.44 4.23
C SER A 148 -1.95 1.92 4.30
N SER A 149 -2.93 2.81 4.08
CA SER A 149 -2.69 4.25 4.04
C SER A 149 -2.42 4.87 5.41
N ARG A 150 -2.69 4.12 6.48
CA ARG A 150 -2.43 4.56 7.86
C ARG A 150 -0.97 4.84 8.14
N PHE A 151 -0.08 4.18 7.40
CA PHE A 151 1.35 4.23 7.65
C PHE A 151 2.08 5.18 6.68
N GLY A 152 1.41 5.67 5.64
CA GLY A 152 1.99 6.52 4.60
C GLY A 152 1.55 6.10 3.20
N THR A 153 2.26 6.60 2.21
CA THR A 153 1.99 6.36 0.79
C THR A 153 2.61 5.04 0.28
N PRO A 154 2.19 4.53 -0.88
CA PRO A 154 2.89 3.46 -1.57
C PRO A 154 4.38 3.73 -1.79
N ASP A 155 4.79 4.98 -2.02
CA ASP A 155 6.19 5.35 -2.21
C ASP A 155 6.99 5.36 -0.90
N ASP A 156 6.36 5.67 0.23
CA ASP A 156 6.97 5.50 1.56
C ASP A 156 7.27 4.03 1.86
N LEU A 157 6.36 3.11 1.46
CA LEU A 157 6.61 1.68 1.57
C LEU A 157 7.76 1.22 0.67
N LYS A 158 7.86 1.71 -0.57
CA LYS A 158 9.02 1.43 -1.44
C LYS A 158 10.32 1.89 -0.79
N SER A 159 10.32 3.09 -0.21
CA SER A 159 11.46 3.67 0.50
C SER A 159 11.90 2.84 1.71
N LEU A 160 10.94 2.32 2.49
CA LEU A 160 11.19 1.39 3.58
C LEU A 160 11.85 0.09 3.07
N ILE A 161 11.33 -0.49 2.00
CA ILE A 161 11.88 -1.74 1.41
C ILE A 161 13.30 -1.51 0.89
N ASP A 162 13.54 -0.41 0.17
CA ASP A 162 14.86 -0.08 -0.38
C ASP A 162 15.89 0.15 0.73
N LYS A 163 15.50 0.79 1.84
CA LYS A 163 16.38 0.94 3.01
C LYS A 163 16.68 -0.41 3.68
N ALA A 164 15.70 -1.31 3.75
CA ALA A 164 15.95 -2.66 4.25
C ALA A 164 16.98 -3.37 3.36
N HIS A 165 16.87 -3.23 2.04
CA HIS A 165 17.83 -3.77 1.08
C HIS A 165 19.24 -3.16 1.22
N GLU A 166 19.34 -1.84 1.40
CA GLU A 166 20.60 -1.14 1.72
C GLU A 166 21.28 -1.76 2.95
N LEU A 167 20.50 -2.08 3.99
CA LEU A 167 20.99 -2.71 5.23
C LEU A 167 21.25 -4.21 5.07
N GLY A 168 21.02 -4.79 3.89
CA GLY A 168 21.17 -6.22 3.64
C GLY A 168 20.11 -7.09 4.32
N LEU A 169 18.92 -6.55 4.55
CA LEU A 169 17.76 -7.24 5.11
C LEU A 169 16.81 -7.65 3.98
N LEU A 170 16.43 -8.93 3.92
CA LEU A 170 15.31 -9.35 3.10
C LEU A 170 14.00 -8.81 3.68
N VAL A 171 13.07 -8.40 2.84
CA VAL A 171 11.71 -8.03 3.26
C VAL A 171 10.72 -9.09 2.82
N LEU A 172 9.92 -9.57 3.75
CA LEU A 172 8.82 -10.49 3.54
C LEU A 172 7.52 -9.78 3.92
N MET A 173 6.46 -10.06 3.15
CA MET A 173 5.14 -9.46 3.34
C MET A 173 4.14 -10.55 3.73
N ASP A 174 3.28 -10.26 4.70
CA ASP A 174 2.12 -11.11 4.99
C ASP A 174 1.12 -11.02 3.83
N ILE A 175 0.74 -12.17 3.26
CA ILE A 175 -0.27 -12.29 2.22
C ILE A 175 -1.50 -12.98 2.82
N VAL A 176 -2.63 -12.28 2.84
CA VAL A 176 -3.89 -12.77 3.42
C VAL A 176 -4.88 -13.09 2.30
N HIS A 177 -4.88 -14.34 1.83
CA HIS A 177 -5.84 -14.88 0.85
C HIS A 177 -6.63 -16.08 1.38
N ARG A 178 -6.68 -16.24 2.72
CA ARG A 178 -7.29 -17.38 3.40
C ARG A 178 -8.78 -17.18 3.68
#